data_AF-A0A0P7ASX7-F1
#
_entry.id   AF-A0A0P7ASX7-F1
#
_cell.length_a   1.000
_cell.length_b   1.000
_cell.length_c   1.000
_cell.angle_alpha   90.00
_cell.angle_beta   90.00
_cell.angle_gamma   90.00
#
_symmetry.space_group_name_H-M   'P 1'
#
loop_
_entity.id
_entity.type
_entity.pdbx_description
1 polymer ?
#
loop_
_entity_poly.entity_id
_entity_poly.type
_entity_poly.pdbx_seq_one_letter_code
_entity_poly.pdbx_strand_id
1 'polypeptide(L)'
;MIHYKPQTGEALHTNAVDGKNVPVPHYGVVLPWDTFQTFSKELKSKGVEFVIEPYVRFKGEVGEQATMFFLDPAGNALEFKAFKDMDQLFAK
;
A
#
# COMPACT_ATOMS: atom_id res chain seq x y z
N MET A 1 -12.54 12.69 -11.45
CA MET A 1 -13.17 12.88 -10.12
C MET A 1 -12.05 12.79 -9.09
N ILE A 2 -11.77 13.85 -8.36
CA ILE A 2 -10.72 13.87 -7.31
C ILE A 2 -11.42 13.52 -6.00
N HIS A 3 -10.95 12.50 -5.30
CA HIS A 3 -11.48 12.13 -3.99
C HIS A 3 -11.00 13.18 -2.97
N TYR A 4 -11.94 13.95 -2.40
CA TYR A 4 -11.65 15.00 -1.41
C TYR A 4 -12.23 14.62 -0.06
N LYS A 5 -11.35 14.54 0.95
CA LYS A 5 -11.73 14.35 2.36
C LYS A 5 -11.31 15.62 3.13
N PRO A 6 -12.21 16.27 3.87
CA PRO A 6 -11.82 17.36 4.76
C PRO A 6 -10.82 16.85 5.80
N GLN A 7 -9.71 17.56 6.02
CA GLN A 7 -8.73 17.19 7.03
C GLN A 7 -9.35 17.31 8.42
N THR A 8 -9.60 16.17 9.07
CA THR A 8 -9.94 16.11 10.49
C THR A 8 -8.63 16.06 11.28
N GLY A 9 -8.45 16.93 12.28
CA GLY A 9 -7.25 16.99 13.12
C GLY A 9 -7.07 15.79 14.08
N GLU A 10 -7.65 14.65 13.74
CA GLU A 10 -7.59 13.42 14.53
C GLU A 10 -6.34 12.62 14.14
N ALA A 11 -5.69 12.01 15.12
CA ALA A 11 -4.55 11.13 14.88
C ALA A 11 -4.97 9.94 13.98
N LEU A 12 -4.11 9.55 13.03
CA LEU A 12 -4.33 8.39 12.17
C LEU A 12 -4.50 7.14 13.04
N HIS A 13 -5.71 6.56 13.01
CA HIS A 13 -5.96 5.28 13.65
C HIS A 13 -5.21 4.17 12.90
N THR A 14 -4.53 3.27 13.63
CA THR A 14 -3.75 2.19 13.02
C THR A 14 -4.06 0.85 13.66
N ASN A 15 -4.05 -0.21 12.85
CA ASN A 15 -4.11 -1.60 13.30
C ASN A 15 -2.76 -2.28 13.12
N ALA A 16 -2.40 -3.16 14.06
CA ALA A 16 -1.20 -3.98 13.95
C ALA A 16 -1.44 -5.13 12.96
N VAL A 17 -0.67 -5.17 11.87
CA VAL A 17 -0.67 -6.25 10.87
C VAL A 17 0.77 -6.60 10.56
N ASP A 18 1.17 -7.86 10.73
CA ASP A 18 2.55 -8.32 10.56
C ASP A 18 3.60 -7.47 11.32
N GLY A 19 3.24 -7.00 12.51
CA GLY A 19 4.12 -6.11 13.31
C GLY A 19 4.24 -4.68 12.78
N LYS A 20 3.42 -4.28 11.80
CA LYS A 20 3.37 -2.93 11.24
C LYS A 20 2.06 -2.24 11.61
N ASN A 21 2.14 -0.94 11.88
CA ASN A 21 0.97 -0.11 12.15
C ASN A 21 0.34 0.34 10.83
N VAL A 22 -0.66 -0.39 10.35
CA VAL A 22 -1.39 -0.11 9.11
C VAL A 22 -2.48 0.94 9.39
N PRO A 23 -2.46 2.11 8.71
CA PRO A 23 -3.49 3.13 8.90
C PRO A 23 -4.87 2.68 8.44
N VAL A 24 -5.92 3.07 9.17
CA VAL A 24 -7.32 2.78 8.84
C VAL A 24 -8.16 4.06 9.00
N PRO A 25 -9.05 4.40 8.04
CA PRO A 25 -9.25 3.71 6.76
C PRO A 25 -8.12 3.99 5.77
N HIS A 26 -7.83 3.02 4.92
CA HIS A 26 -7.00 3.19 3.72
C HIS A 26 -7.77 2.68 2.50
N TYR A 27 -7.35 3.10 1.32
CA TYR A 27 -7.83 2.59 0.04
C TYR A 27 -6.67 2.53 -0.95
N GLY A 28 -6.86 1.81 -2.05
CA GLY A 28 -5.71 1.47 -2.85
C GLY A 28 -6.00 0.86 -4.20
N VAL A 29 -4.92 0.49 -4.88
CA VAL A 29 -4.95 -0.15 -6.19
C VAL A 29 -4.08 -1.40 -6.17
N VAL A 30 -4.60 -2.48 -6.75
CA VAL A 30 -3.79 -3.65 -7.09
C VAL A 30 -3.19 -3.43 -8.48
N LEU A 31 -1.87 -3.43 -8.55
CA LEU A 31 -1.10 -3.23 -9.76
C LEU A 31 -0.52 -4.56 -10.26
N PRO A 32 -0.22 -4.67 -11.57
CA PRO A 32 0.67 -5.73 -12.06
C PRO A 32 2.01 -5.70 -11.33
N TRP A 33 2.62 -6.87 -11.14
CA TRP A 33 3.85 -7.02 -10.35
C TRP A 33 4.98 -6.08 -10.78
N ASP A 34 5.30 -6.05 -12.07
CA ASP A 34 6.40 -5.23 -12.59
C ASP A 34 6.07 -3.73 -12.53
N THR A 35 4.79 -3.38 -12.69
CA THR A 35 4.31 -2.01 -12.50
C THR A 35 4.48 -1.56 -11.06
N PHE A 36 4.15 -2.41 -10.08
CA PHE A 36 4.39 -2.12 -8.67
C PHE A 36 5.89 -1.89 -8.39
N GLN A 37 6.77 -2.75 -8.90
CA GLN A 37 8.21 -2.62 -8.69
C GLN A 37 8.76 -1.31 -9.26
N THR A 38 8.31 -0.94 -10.46
CA THR A 38 8.71 0.31 -11.13
C THR A 38 8.18 1.52 -10.38
N PHE A 39 6.89 1.51 -10.03
CA PHE A 39 6.23 2.59 -9.31
C PHE A 39 6.86 2.83 -7.93
N SER A 40 7.12 1.76 -7.18
CA SER A 40 7.83 1.80 -5.90
C SER A 40 9.20 2.49 -6.01
N LYS A 41 9.99 2.15 -7.03
CA LYS A 41 11.30 2.79 -7.27
C LYS A 41 11.17 4.26 -7.63
N GLU A 42 10.19 4.62 -8.45
CA GLU A 42 9.93 6.03 -8.80
C GLU A 42 9.49 6.86 -7.60
N LEU A 43 8.65 6.33 -6.72
CA LEU A 43 8.24 7.01 -5.50
C LEU A 43 9.44 7.23 -4.58
N LYS A 44 10.29 6.20 -4.41
CA LYS A 44 11.55 6.31 -3.65
C LYS A 44 12.49 7.37 -4.25
N SER A 45 12.67 7.41 -5.57
CA SER A 45 13.55 8.40 -6.20
C SER A 45 13.01 9.84 -6.11
N LYS A 46 11.69 9.99 -5.99
CA LYS A 46 11.02 11.28 -5.75
C LYS A 46 10.98 11.70 -4.27
N GLY A 47 11.53 10.88 -3.36
CA GLY A 47 11.57 11.19 -1.93
C GLY A 47 10.21 11.08 -1.24
N VAL A 48 9.30 10.26 -1.75
CA VAL A 48 8.01 10.01 -1.07
C VAL A 48 8.25 9.26 0.22
N GLU A 49 7.73 9.79 1.33
CA GLU A 49 7.80 9.15 2.64
C GLU A 49 6.75 8.03 2.75
N PHE A 50 7.22 6.84 3.07
CA PHE A 50 6.36 5.67 3.24
C PHE A 50 5.97 5.50 4.71
N VAL A 51 4.69 5.24 4.96
CA VAL A 51 4.22 4.71 6.26
C VAL A 51 4.69 3.26 6.40
N ILE A 52 4.61 2.50 5.31
CA ILE A 52 5.16 1.15 5.19
C ILE A 52 5.92 1.07 3.88
N GLU A 53 7.23 0.91 3.97
CA GLU A 53 8.09 0.74 2.80
C GLU A 53 7.67 -0.47 1.95
N PRO A 54 7.89 -0.43 0.63
CA PRO A 54 7.61 -1.53 -0.28
C PRO A 54 8.39 -2.78 0.10
N TYR A 55 7.66 -3.88 0.35
CA TYR A 55 8.21 -5.17 0.69
C TYR A 55 7.34 -6.31 0.16
N VAL A 56 7.94 -7.51 0.05
CA VAL A 56 7.24 -8.73 -0.36
C VAL A 56 6.86 -9.54 0.88
N ARG A 57 5.61 -9.99 0.95
CA ARG A 57 5.05 -10.92 1.92
C ARG A 57 4.95 -12.31 1.27
N PHE A 58 5.10 -13.36 2.08
CA PHE A 58 4.97 -14.76 1.62
C PHE A 58 5.87 -15.08 0.41
N LYS A 59 7.12 -14.60 0.44
CA LYS A 59 8.05 -14.74 -0.71
C LYS A 59 8.28 -16.22 -1.05
N GLY A 60 7.96 -16.63 -2.27
CA GLY A 60 8.07 -18.02 -2.72
C GLY A 60 6.97 -18.95 -2.20
N GLU A 61 5.99 -18.42 -1.46
CA GLU A 61 4.83 -19.16 -0.98
C GLU A 61 3.58 -18.80 -1.76
N VAL A 62 2.52 -19.60 -1.61
CA VAL A 62 1.19 -19.22 -2.10
C VAL A 62 0.74 -17.98 -1.34
N GLY A 63 0.27 -16.98 -2.08
CA GLY A 63 -0.10 -15.66 -1.59
C GLY A 63 1.01 -14.62 -1.71
N GLU A 64 2.11 -14.92 -2.43
CA GLU A 64 3.22 -13.98 -2.61
C GLU A 64 2.71 -12.65 -3.16
N GLN A 65 2.88 -11.61 -2.34
CA GLN A 65 2.37 -10.27 -2.65
C GLN A 65 3.35 -9.20 -2.22
N ALA A 66 3.46 -8.14 -3.00
CA ALA A 66 4.15 -6.92 -2.61
C ALA A 66 3.13 -5.90 -2.13
N THR A 67 3.47 -5.14 -1.08
CA THR A 67 2.61 -4.05 -0.58
C THR A 67 3.45 -2.86 -0.13
N MET A 68 2.88 -1.65 -0.23
CA MET A 68 3.43 -0.40 0.30
C MET A 68 2.31 0.56 0.69
N PHE A 69 2.61 1.43 1.66
CA PHE A 69 1.69 2.46 2.12
C PHE A 69 2.38 3.82 2.23
N PHE A 70 1.68 4.87 1.79
CA PHE A 70 2.08 6.26 1.99
C PHE A 70 0.84 7.16 2.08
N LEU A 71 1.03 8.40 2.53
CA LEU A 71 -0.06 9.37 2.62
C LEU A 71 -0.09 10.25 1.37
N ASP A 72 -1.29 10.58 0.89
CA ASP A 72 -1.45 11.65 -0.07
C ASP A 72 -1.36 13.04 0.61
N PRO A 73 -1.32 14.15 -0.15
CA PRO A 73 -1.27 15.49 0.44
C PRO A 73 -2.47 15.86 1.33
N ALA A 74 -3.58 15.14 1.23
CA ALA A 74 -4.76 15.31 2.08
C ALA A 74 -4.72 14.43 3.35
N GLY A 75 -3.67 13.62 3.53
CA GLY A 75 -3.51 12.73 4.68
C GLY A 75 -4.26 11.40 4.54
N ASN A 76 -4.75 11.05 3.35
CA ASN A 76 -5.35 9.74 3.13
C ASN A 76 -4.26 8.68 3.00
N ALA A 77 -4.42 7.57 3.71
CA ALA A 77 -3.54 6.41 3.55
C ALA A 77 -3.86 5.68 2.26
N LEU A 78 -2.88 5.65 1.36
CA LEU A 78 -2.93 4.93 0.10
C LEU A 78 -2.19 3.61 0.23
N GLU A 79 -2.87 2.52 -0.12
CA GLU A 79 -2.26 1.21 -0.26
C GLU A 79 -2.02 0.89 -1.74
N PHE A 80 -0.84 0.36 -2.05
CA PHE A 80 -0.62 -0.29 -3.34
C PHE A 80 -0.18 -1.71 -3.08
N LYS A 81 -0.75 -2.64 -3.85
CA LYS A 81 -0.46 -4.07 -3.77
C LYS A 81 -0.15 -4.64 -5.13
N ALA A 82 0.57 -5.74 -5.17
CA ALA A 82 0.67 -6.60 -6.33
C ALA A 82 0.77 -8.05 -5.89
N PHE A 83 0.11 -8.95 -6.61
CA PHE A 83 0.23 -10.40 -6.38
C PHE A 83 1.14 -10.99 -7.43
N LYS A 84 1.97 -11.96 -7.04
CA LYS A 84 2.83 -12.66 -7.98
C LYS A 84 2.01 -13.50 -8.96
N ASP A 85 0.89 -14.01 -8.46
CA ASP A 85 -0.15 -14.72 -9.19
C ASP A 85 -1.50 -14.03 -8.91
N MET A 86 -2.10 -13.47 -9.96
CA MET A 86 -3.33 -12.68 -9.86
C MET A 86 -4.55 -13.53 -9.50
N ASP A 87 -4.54 -14.84 -9.76
CA ASP A 87 -5.64 -15.73 -9.42
C ASP A 87 -5.83 -15.84 -7.89
N GLN A 88 -4.79 -15.50 -7.13
CA GLN A 88 -4.78 -15.53 -5.67
C GLN A 88 -5.38 -14.28 -5.02
N LEU A 89 -5.69 -13.23 -5.80
CA LEU A 89 -6.23 -11.97 -5.26
C LEU A 89 -7.59 -12.15 -4.57
N PHE A 90 -8.42 -13.06 -5.08
CA PHE A 90 -9.76 -13.36 -4.56
C PHE A 90 -9.97 -14.85 -4.29
N ALA A 91 -8.88 -15.61 -4.22
CA ALA A 91 -8.95 -17.00 -3.80
C ALA A 91 -9.55 -17.07 -2.38
N LYS A 92 -10.52 -17.98 -2.21
CA LYS A 92 -11.27 -18.17 -0.96
C LYS A 92 -10.44 -18.86 0.11
#